data_AF-A0A815IRQ9-F1
#
_entry.id   AF-A0A815IRQ9-F1
#
_cell.length_a   1.000
_cell.length_b   1.000
_cell.length_c   1.000
_cell.angle_alpha   90.00
_cell.angle_beta   90.00
_cell.angle_gamma   90.00
#
_symmetry.space_group_name_H-M   'P 1'
#
loop_
_entity.id
_entity.type
_entity.pdbx_description
1 polymer ?
#
loop_
_entity_poly.entity_id
_entity_poly.type
_entity_poly.pdbx_seq_one_letter_code
_entity_poly.pdbx_strand_id
1 'polypeptide(L)'
;VCAAVAEALPHLLECEKLLGDKCLRQMWQNMKKEFFSVIKIKYKVPYELFSSLGKCIETLGRSCLTGDELRELTNILDQHLNKHFEQCDELQKQRRDEDFDEEVEEELNEDDDCDAYTLMRLSDIIRLTPRFQKLIFFFTNVLFKLWCQ
;
A
#
# COMPACT_ATOMS: atom_id res chain seq x y z
N VAL A 1 5.79 -9.30 15.94
CA VAL A 1 4.69 -8.47 16.50
C VAL A 1 3.86 -7.78 15.40
N CYS A 2 4.47 -7.12 14.40
CA CYS A 2 3.71 -6.41 13.35
C CYS A 2 2.80 -7.29 12.47
N ALA A 3 3.25 -8.49 12.06
CA ALA A 3 2.44 -9.37 11.18
C ALA A 3 1.19 -9.92 11.87
N ALA A 4 1.32 -10.45 13.10
CA ALA A 4 0.17 -10.96 13.85
C ALA A 4 -0.88 -9.87 14.17
N VAL A 5 -0.43 -8.63 14.46
CA VAL A 5 -1.35 -7.49 14.63
C VAL A 5 -1.99 -7.12 13.29
N ALA A 6 -1.24 -7.14 12.18
CA ALA A 6 -1.77 -6.90 10.85
C ALA A 6 -2.83 -7.94 10.45
N GLU A 7 -2.62 -9.21 10.74
CA GLU A 7 -3.60 -10.26 10.42
C GLU A 7 -4.84 -10.18 11.30
N ALA A 8 -4.69 -9.87 12.59
CA ALA A 8 -5.82 -9.78 13.50
C ALA A 8 -6.71 -8.55 13.25
N LEU A 9 -6.14 -7.44 12.78
CA LEU A 9 -6.82 -6.15 12.69
C LEU A 9 -8.10 -6.17 11.82
N PRO A 10 -8.09 -6.72 10.59
CA PRO A 10 -9.30 -6.82 9.78
C PRO A 10 -10.38 -7.68 10.44
N HIS A 11 -10.00 -8.79 11.08
CA HIS A 11 -10.92 -9.68 11.77
C HIS A 11 -11.57 -9.02 12.99
N LEU A 12 -10.81 -8.20 13.74
CA LEU A 12 -11.36 -7.39 14.83
C LEU A 12 -12.39 -6.39 14.29
N LEU A 13 -12.11 -5.72 13.17
CA LEU A 13 -13.07 -4.80 12.55
C LEU A 13 -14.31 -5.54 12.02
N GLU A 14 -14.18 -6.75 11.48
CA GLU A 14 -15.32 -7.57 11.07
C GLU A 14 -16.23 -7.93 12.24
N CYS A 15 -15.67 -8.29 13.40
CA CYS A 15 -16.43 -8.53 14.62
C CYS A 15 -17.18 -7.28 15.09
N GLU A 16 -16.50 -6.13 15.11
CA GLU A 16 -17.08 -4.85 15.54
C GLU A 16 -18.17 -4.33 14.59
N LYS A 17 -18.13 -4.74 13.32
CA LYS A 17 -19.19 -4.42 12.35
C LYS A 17 -20.56 -4.98 12.78
N LEU A 18 -20.59 -6.11 13.51
CA LEU A 18 -21.82 -6.70 14.05
C LEU A 18 -22.45 -5.83 15.16
N LEU A 19 -21.65 -5.00 15.83
CA LEU A 19 -22.09 -4.10 16.89
C LEU A 19 -22.56 -2.74 16.35
N GLY A 20 -22.34 -2.49 15.05
CA GLY A 20 -22.80 -1.32 14.32
C GLY A 20 -21.70 -0.31 14.00
N ASP A 21 -21.93 0.47 12.93
CA ASP A 21 -20.97 1.37 12.31
C ASP A 21 -20.26 2.36 13.26
N LYS A 22 -20.92 2.79 14.33
CA LYS A 22 -20.35 3.76 15.29
C LYS A 22 -19.22 3.14 16.10
N CYS A 23 -19.39 1.89 16.53
CA CYS A 23 -18.38 1.15 17.29
C CYS A 23 -17.18 0.83 16.40
N LEU A 24 -17.47 0.34 15.19
CA LEU A 24 -16.48 0.10 14.14
C LEU A 24 -15.60 1.32 13.86
N ARG A 25 -16.21 2.51 13.71
CA ARG A 25 -15.48 3.75 13.47
C ARG A 25 -14.62 4.16 14.66
N GLN A 26 -15.11 4.05 15.89
CA GLN A 26 -14.30 4.37 17.08
C GLN A 26 -13.09 3.45 17.22
N MET A 27 -13.29 2.16 16.97
CA MET A 27 -12.23 1.16 17.00
C MET A 27 -11.14 1.47 15.96
N TRP A 28 -11.53 1.77 14.72
CA TRP A 28 -10.59 2.21 13.68
C TRP A 28 -9.83 3.48 14.08
N GLN A 29 -10.50 4.48 14.63
CA GLN A 29 -9.86 5.76 15.03
C GLN A 29 -8.76 5.57 16.09
N ASN A 30 -8.91 4.58 16.98
CA ASN A 30 -7.90 4.24 17.98
C ASN A 30 -6.69 3.53 17.36
N MET A 31 -6.92 2.63 16.39
CA MET A 31 -5.87 1.76 15.85
C MET A 31 -5.13 2.37 14.65
N LYS A 32 -5.79 3.21 13.84
CA LYS A 32 -5.23 3.76 12.60
C LYS A 32 -3.90 4.51 12.78
N LYS A 33 -3.70 5.20 13.93
CA LYS A 33 -2.51 6.03 14.17
C LYS A 33 -1.27 5.16 14.26
N GLU A 34 -1.34 4.10 15.05
CA GLU A 34 -0.27 3.11 15.16
C GLU A 34 -0.05 2.40 13.83
N PHE A 35 -1.14 2.07 13.13
CA PHE A 35 -1.07 1.40 11.84
C PHE A 35 -0.33 2.23 10.78
N PHE A 36 -0.68 3.52 10.64
CA PHE A 36 0.01 4.44 9.73
C PHE A 36 1.44 4.73 10.17
N SER A 37 1.71 4.78 11.48
CA SER A 37 3.08 4.93 12.01
C SER A 37 3.98 3.77 11.56
N VAL A 38 3.51 2.52 11.66
CA VAL A 38 4.28 1.34 11.24
C VAL A 38 4.60 1.38 9.74
N ILE A 39 3.61 1.74 8.90
CA ILE A 39 3.80 1.80 7.44
C ILE A 39 4.72 2.97 7.04
N LYS A 40 4.73 4.07 7.80
CA LYS A 40 5.61 5.23 7.53
C LYS A 40 7.08 4.97 7.85
N ILE A 41 7.38 4.25 8.92
CA ILE A 41 8.74 4.13 9.44
C ILE A 41 9.57 3.16 8.59
N LYS A 42 8.94 2.14 8.01
CA LYS A 42 9.62 1.10 7.25
C LYS A 42 9.39 1.32 5.77
N TYR A 43 10.41 1.07 4.98
CA TYR A 43 10.29 1.06 3.52
C TYR A 43 9.97 -0.36 3.00
N LYS A 44 10.76 -1.37 3.40
CA LYS A 44 10.36 -2.78 3.24
C LYS A 44 9.30 -3.13 4.30
N VAL A 45 8.11 -2.55 4.14
CA VAL A 45 6.93 -2.91 4.93
C VAL A 45 6.47 -4.27 4.41
N PRO A 46 6.30 -5.28 5.29
CA PRO A 46 5.75 -6.57 4.90
C PRO A 46 4.45 -6.40 4.10
N TYR A 47 4.33 -7.07 2.95
CA TYR A 47 3.16 -6.98 2.08
C TYR A 47 1.85 -7.34 2.82
N GLU A 48 1.94 -8.11 3.90
CA GLU A 48 0.83 -8.47 4.80
C GLU A 48 0.23 -7.25 5.51
N LEU A 49 1.02 -6.22 5.82
CA LEU A 49 0.51 -4.96 6.38
C LEU A 49 -0.30 -4.18 5.36
N PHE A 50 0.15 -4.11 4.10
CA PHE A 50 -0.62 -3.49 3.02
C PHE A 50 -1.88 -4.30 2.68
N SER A 51 -1.79 -5.64 2.69
CA SER A 51 -2.93 -6.53 2.55
C SER A 51 -3.97 -6.30 3.65
N SER A 52 -3.52 -6.20 4.90
CA SER A 52 -4.35 -5.87 6.06
C SER A 52 -5.01 -4.50 5.91
N LEU A 53 -4.27 -3.48 5.43
CA LEU A 53 -4.82 -2.14 5.16
C LEU A 53 -5.96 -2.20 4.14
N GLY A 54 -5.75 -2.93 3.04
CA GLY A 54 -6.76 -3.12 2.00
C GLY A 54 -8.04 -3.73 2.58
N LYS A 55 -7.90 -4.81 3.37
CA LYS A 55 -9.03 -5.44 4.06
C LYS A 55 -9.72 -4.50 5.05
N CYS A 56 -8.98 -3.71 5.82
CA CYS A 56 -9.56 -2.72 6.73
C CYS A 56 -10.38 -1.67 5.96
N ILE A 57 -9.85 -1.15 4.85
CA ILE A 57 -10.54 -0.18 3.98
C ILE A 57 -11.83 -0.79 3.40
N GLU A 58 -11.77 -2.05 2.96
CA GLU A 58 -12.92 -2.80 2.45
C GLU A 58 -14.00 -2.99 3.53
N THR A 59 -13.61 -3.42 4.73
CA THR A 59 -14.53 -3.62 5.87
C THR A 59 -15.21 -2.31 6.31
N LEU A 60 -14.47 -1.20 6.30
CA LEU A 60 -14.95 0.12 6.72
C LEU A 60 -15.78 0.85 5.63
N GLY A 61 -15.64 0.48 4.35
CA GLY A 61 -16.47 0.96 3.25
C GLY A 61 -16.22 2.41 2.80
N ARG A 62 -17.14 2.95 1.98
CA ARG A 62 -16.97 4.21 1.20
C ARG A 62 -16.71 5.49 2.00
N SER A 63 -16.91 5.48 3.31
CA SER A 63 -16.70 6.62 4.22
C SER A 63 -15.66 6.34 5.30
N CYS A 64 -14.76 5.37 5.07
CA CYS A 64 -13.77 4.93 6.04
C CYS A 64 -12.69 5.97 6.37
N LEU A 65 -12.36 6.83 5.40
CA LEU A 65 -11.30 7.83 5.52
C LEU A 65 -11.84 9.24 5.24
N THR A 66 -11.56 10.13 6.17
CA THR A 66 -11.67 11.59 6.05
C THR A 66 -10.71 12.11 4.97
N GLY A 67 -10.89 13.38 4.57
CA GLY A 67 -10.00 14.01 3.60
C GLY A 67 -8.54 14.06 4.07
N ASP A 68 -8.32 14.32 5.36
CA ASP A 68 -6.97 14.38 5.94
C ASP A 68 -6.31 13.00 5.99
N GLU A 69 -7.05 11.95 6.39
CA GLU A 69 -6.54 10.57 6.41
C GLU A 69 -6.21 10.07 5.01
N LEU A 70 -6.99 10.47 3.99
CA LEU A 70 -6.67 10.14 2.61
C LEU A 70 -5.42 10.85 2.11
N ARG A 71 -5.23 12.12 2.46
CA ARG A 71 -4.00 12.85 2.13
C ARG A 71 -2.80 12.18 2.78
N GLU A 72 -2.93 11.78 4.04
CA GLU A 72 -1.88 11.04 4.75
C GLU A 72 -1.57 9.69 4.07
N LEU A 73 -2.61 8.90 3.73
CA LEU A 73 -2.45 7.66 2.98
C LEU A 73 -1.80 7.91 1.61
N THR A 74 -2.21 8.96 0.90
CA THR A 74 -1.60 9.35 -0.40
C THR A 74 -0.11 9.60 -0.25
N ASN A 75 0.30 10.37 0.76
CA ASN A 75 1.71 10.67 1.01
C ASN A 75 2.51 9.42 1.37
N ILE A 76 1.92 8.49 2.13
CA ILE A 76 2.56 7.20 2.44
C ILE A 76 2.77 6.40 1.15
N LEU A 77 1.73 6.26 0.32
CA LEU A 77 1.82 5.52 -0.94
C LEU A 77 2.85 6.14 -1.88
N ASP A 78 2.88 7.47 -1.99
CA ASP A 78 3.85 8.22 -2.79
C ASP A 78 5.29 7.98 -2.33
N GLN A 79 5.55 8.01 -1.01
CA GLN A 79 6.88 7.73 -0.46
C GLN A 79 7.35 6.30 -0.75
N HIS A 80 6.45 5.32 -0.63
CA HIS A 80 6.75 3.92 -0.92
C HIS A 80 7.04 3.70 -2.42
N LEU A 81 6.22 4.28 -3.30
CA LEU A 81 6.41 4.19 -4.75
C LEU A 81 7.71 4.88 -5.20
N ASN A 82 7.98 6.10 -4.74
CA ASN A 82 9.20 6.82 -5.12
C ASN A 82 10.45 6.05 -4.68
N LYS A 83 10.45 5.51 -3.46
CA LYS A 83 11.61 4.75 -2.98
C LYS A 83 11.77 3.39 -3.69
N HIS A 84 10.68 2.78 -4.15
CA HIS A 84 10.77 1.61 -5.04
C HIS A 84 11.41 1.95 -6.37
N PHE A 85 11.03 3.05 -7.02
CA PHE A 85 11.68 3.47 -8.26
C PHE A 85 13.17 3.81 -8.05
N GLU A 86 13.52 4.49 -6.95
CA GLU A 86 14.92 4.74 -6.59
C GLU A 86 15.72 3.44 -6.45
N GLN A 87 15.14 2.41 -5.81
CA GLN A 87 15.79 1.12 -5.70
C GLN A 87 15.93 0.40 -7.03
N CYS A 88 14.88 0.37 -7.86
CA CYS A 88 14.99 -0.19 -9.21
C CYS A 88 16.13 0.46 -9.99
N ASP A 89 16.30 1.78 -9.89
CA ASP A 89 17.39 2.49 -10.55
C ASP A 89 18.77 2.07 -10.01
N GLU A 90 18.92 1.87 -8.70
CA GLU A 90 20.16 1.37 -8.09
C GLU A 90 20.44 -0.09 -8.48
N LEU A 91 19.44 -0.96 -8.48
CA LEU A 91 19.57 -2.35 -8.92
C LEU A 91 19.99 -2.43 -10.39
N GLN A 92 19.43 -1.57 -11.25
CA GLN A 92 19.84 -1.48 -12.65
C GLN A 92 21.29 -0.99 -12.81
N LYS A 93 21.82 -0.19 -11.87
CA LYS A 93 23.24 0.19 -11.86
C LYS A 93 24.12 -0.96 -11.39
N GLN A 94 23.71 -1.71 -10.37
CA GLN A 94 24.45 -2.88 -9.86
C GLN A 94 24.62 -3.97 -10.92
N ARG A 95 23.61 -4.20 -11.76
CA ARG A 95 23.70 -5.13 -12.91
C ARG A 95 24.71 -4.69 -13.99
N ARG A 96 25.20 -3.45 -13.94
CA ARG A 96 26.23 -2.90 -14.83
C ARG A 96 27.60 -2.80 -14.16
N ASP A 97 27.72 -3.23 -12.90
CA ASP A 97 28.96 -3.19 -12.14
C ASP A 97 29.92 -4.30 -12.62
N GLU A 98 31.22 -4.05 -12.54
CA GLU A 98 32.26 -5.00 -12.97
C GLU A 98 32.33 -6.22 -12.05
N ASP A 99 31.85 -6.07 -10.80
CA ASP A 99 31.80 -7.12 -9.77
C ASP A 99 30.48 -7.93 -9.79
N PHE A 100 29.63 -7.77 -10.81
CA PHE A 100 28.36 -8.50 -10.90
C PHE A 100 28.60 -10.00 -11.17
N ASP A 101 28.09 -10.85 -10.28
CA ASP A 101 28.14 -12.31 -10.39
C ASP A 101 26.75 -12.97 -10.19
N GLU A 102 26.71 -14.30 -10.30
CA GLU A 102 25.49 -15.10 -10.23
C GLU A 102 24.83 -15.08 -8.84
N GLU A 103 25.62 -14.95 -7.76
CA GLU A 103 25.09 -14.85 -6.39
C GLU A 103 24.39 -13.50 -6.18
N VAL A 104 24.97 -12.42 -6.68
CA VAL A 104 24.33 -11.10 -6.69
C VAL A 104 23.06 -11.13 -7.54
N GLU A 105 23.05 -11.78 -8.70
CA GLU A 105 21.85 -11.89 -9.54
C GLU A 105 20.68 -12.60 -8.83
N GLU A 106 20.96 -13.68 -8.10
CA GLU A 106 19.96 -14.41 -7.30
C GLU A 106 19.37 -13.54 -6.18
N GLU A 107 20.21 -12.84 -5.40
CA GLU A 107 19.75 -11.94 -4.34
C GLU A 107 18.87 -10.80 -4.90
N LEU A 108 19.26 -10.23 -6.05
CA LEU A 108 18.49 -9.16 -6.68
C LEU A 108 17.13 -9.65 -7.20
N ASN A 109 17.05 -10.88 -7.68
CA ASN A 109 15.79 -11.45 -8.17
C ASN A 109 14.81 -11.76 -7.03
N GLU A 110 15.30 -12.25 -5.88
CA GLU A 110 14.45 -12.45 -4.69
C GLU A 110 13.85 -11.13 -4.18
N ASP A 111 14.65 -10.05 -4.22
CA ASP A 111 14.21 -8.71 -3.84
C ASP A 111 13.16 -8.15 -4.82
N ASP A 112 13.32 -8.35 -6.13
CA ASP A 112 12.38 -7.89 -7.17
C ASP A 112 11.01 -8.61 -7.05
N ASP A 113 11.01 -9.91 -6.75
CA ASP A 113 9.78 -10.68 -6.49
C ASP A 113 9.02 -10.14 -5.26
N CYS A 114 9.72 -9.87 -4.16
CA CYS A 114 9.13 -9.28 -2.94
C CYS A 114 8.51 -7.90 -3.21
N ASP A 115 9.16 -7.09 -4.05
CA ASP A 115 8.70 -5.77 -4.41
C ASP A 115 7.46 -5.82 -5.33
N ALA A 116 7.40 -6.76 -6.26
CA ALA A 116 6.22 -6.98 -7.09
C ALA A 116 4.96 -7.29 -6.25
N TYR A 117 5.09 -8.11 -5.21
CA TYR A 117 4.00 -8.37 -4.26
C TYR A 117 3.59 -7.11 -3.50
N THR A 118 4.55 -6.30 -3.07
CA THR A 118 4.30 -5.04 -2.36
C THR A 118 3.55 -4.06 -3.26
N LEU A 119 4.02 -3.85 -4.49
CA LEU A 119 3.36 -3.02 -5.50
C LEU A 119 1.94 -3.47 -5.82
N MET A 120 1.72 -4.78 -5.94
CA MET A 120 0.38 -5.34 -6.15
C MET A 120 -0.57 -4.96 -5.00
N ARG A 121 -0.09 -4.97 -3.74
CA ARG A 121 -0.90 -4.57 -2.58
C ARG A 121 -1.14 -3.07 -2.51
N LEU A 122 -0.15 -2.25 -2.88
CA LEU A 122 -0.34 -0.81 -3.02
C LEU A 122 -1.42 -0.49 -4.08
N SER A 123 -1.37 -1.18 -5.23
CA SER A 123 -2.37 -1.07 -6.29
C SER A 123 -3.78 -1.45 -5.81
N ASP A 124 -3.91 -2.52 -5.03
CA ASP A 124 -5.18 -2.91 -4.40
C ASP A 124 -5.72 -1.82 -3.47
N ILE A 125 -4.89 -1.22 -2.61
CA ILE A 125 -5.30 -0.14 -1.71
C ILE A 125 -5.79 1.08 -2.52
N ILE A 126 -5.06 1.45 -3.57
CA ILE A 126 -5.44 2.55 -4.46
C ILE A 126 -6.80 2.26 -5.11
N ARG A 127 -7.00 1.05 -5.63
CA ARG A 127 -8.26 0.62 -6.26
C ARG A 127 -9.44 0.63 -5.28
N LEU A 128 -9.24 0.11 -4.07
CA LEU A 128 -10.27 -0.01 -3.04
C LEU A 128 -10.70 1.35 -2.46
N THR A 129 -9.85 2.36 -2.59
CA THR A 129 -10.14 3.71 -2.13
C THR A 129 -10.97 4.48 -3.17
N PRO A 130 -12.27 4.74 -2.93
CA PRO A 130 -13.19 5.24 -3.97
C PRO A 130 -12.82 6.63 -4.52
N ARG A 131 -12.06 7.42 -3.74
CA ARG A 131 -11.60 8.75 -4.15
C ARG A 131 -10.41 8.67 -5.14
N PHE A 132 -9.55 7.65 -5.05
CA PHE A 132 -8.49 7.44 -6.04
C PHE A 132 -9.04 6.86 -7.35
N GLN A 133 -10.08 6.03 -7.29
CA GLN A 133 -10.69 5.46 -8.50
C GLN A 133 -11.22 6.54 -9.47
N LYS A 134 -11.73 7.67 -8.94
CA LYS A 134 -12.11 8.82 -9.76
C LYS A 134 -10.91 9.51 -10.41
N LEU A 135 -9.78 9.62 -9.71
CA LEU A 135 -8.54 10.16 -10.28
C LEU A 135 -8.00 9.21 -11.35
N ILE A 136 -7.90 7.91 -11.09
CA ILE A 136 -7.45 6.92 -12.09
C ILE A 136 -8.34 6.98 -13.32
N PHE A 137 -9.66 6.98 -13.16
CA PHE A 137 -10.58 7.10 -14.30
C PHE A 137 -10.41 8.43 -15.05
N PHE A 138 -10.13 9.52 -14.35
CA PHE A 138 -9.83 10.81 -14.96
C PHE A 138 -8.51 10.77 -15.76
N PHE A 139 -7.44 10.24 -15.17
CA PHE A 139 -6.13 10.12 -15.81
C PHE A 139 -6.14 9.12 -16.97
N THR A 140 -6.79 7.97 -16.86
CA THR A 140 -6.92 7.02 -17.97
C THR A 140 -7.75 7.61 -19.10
N ASN A 141 -8.84 8.35 -18.83
CA ASN A 141 -9.59 9.03 -19.88
C ASN A 141 -8.83 10.19 -20.54
N VAL A 142 -8.04 10.94 -19.77
CA VAL A 142 -7.24 12.06 -20.30
C VAL A 142 -6.04 11.52 -21.09
N LEU A 143 -5.33 10.52 -20.58
CA LEU A 143 -4.21 9.87 -21.27
C LEU A 143 -4.69 9.08 -22.51
N PHE A 144 -5.84 8.41 -22.45
CA PHE A 144 -6.45 7.76 -23.62
C PHE A 144 -6.84 8.78 -24.70
N LYS A 145 -7.38 9.95 -24.31
CA LYS A 145 -7.67 11.03 -25.26
C LYS A 145 -6.41 11.64 -25.88
N LEU A 146 -5.32 11.73 -25.12
CA LEU A 146 -4.03 12.24 -25.60
C LEU A 146 -3.28 11.21 -26.46
N TRP A 147 -3.53 9.91 -26.28
CA TRP A 147 -2.90 8.84 -27.07
C TRP A 147 -3.68 8.48 -28.34
N CYS A 148 -4.97 8.87 -28.43
CA CYS A 148 -5.81 8.71 -29.62
C CYS A 148 -5.89 9.97 -30.52
N GLN A 149 -5.02 10.97 -30.32
CA GLN A 149 -4.79 12.08 -31.26
C GLN A 149 -3.42 11.94 -31.91
#